data_AF-A0A1R2CAH0-F1
#
_entry.id   AF-A0A1R2CAH0-F1
#
_cell.length_a   1.000
_cell.length_b   1.000
_cell.length_c   1.000
_cell.angle_alpha   90.00
_cell.angle_beta   90.00
_cell.angle_gamma   90.00
#
_symmetry.space_group_name_H-M   'P 1'
#
loop_
_entity.id
_entity.type
_entity.pdbx_description
1 polymer ?
#
loop_
_entity_poly.entity_id
_entity_poly.type
_entity_poly.pdbx_seq_one_letter_code
_entity_poly.pdbx_strand_id
1 'polypeptide(L)'
;MNDNTLINKVRQICKKKPNERSNIDIQDLQDLTKHSKIFQSLNETNGENAHLICCRYLLYEFCHAGNYLFQVGDLGTRFYIIIKGKVGVEIPIKDENTGEIKHLEVVQISKGGCFGELALESSKPRAASIKCKIDSHFVYLEKVDYNRMIAKLVQDKRNEMVKFLQSLPAFSNMTKTTLGKLTYNFKEKDFSKGQIVYKEGEIPVDVYLVIEGEFLFQKKILVEDGRRKKFLYNEAYSEHAEVLRFRTKGLIKKLVQIGDICKLGIGELFGVEELDDEPRRSTCICNSTKAKVLCISRSDFFKRIRGEEVFEYLQKKSNFKAQELESRASVWRFIAEDKAASLSPIQMRKREKCYLQNIESSRKHSPLLEKSSTTHMFSRRVELFHSNFLRKLVEIELNKKGSTLVSRHKNWHTPSEKVYSNRDLNSQY
;
A
#
# COMPACT_ATOMS: atom_id res chain seq x y z
N MET A 1 -27.04 9.75 -18.96
CA MET A 1 -26.65 11.08 -19.49
C MET A 1 -25.18 11.04 -19.87
N ASN A 2 -24.79 11.65 -20.99
CA ASN A 2 -23.39 11.75 -21.38
C ASN A 2 -22.63 12.66 -20.38
N ASP A 3 -21.42 12.27 -19.96
CA ASP A 3 -20.63 12.98 -18.94
C ASP A 3 -20.41 14.46 -19.30
N ASN A 4 -20.26 14.77 -20.59
CA ASN A 4 -20.07 16.15 -21.06
C ASN A 4 -21.33 17.02 -20.90
N THR A 5 -22.52 16.44 -21.06
CA THR A 5 -23.79 17.15 -20.87
C THR A 5 -23.98 17.51 -19.40
N LEU A 6 -23.61 16.61 -18.50
CA LEU A 6 -23.70 16.83 -17.05
C LEU A 6 -22.72 17.93 -16.59
N ILE A 7 -21.47 17.91 -17.06
CA ILE A 7 -20.48 18.94 -16.76
C ILE A 7 -20.94 20.34 -17.24
N ASN A 8 -21.53 20.41 -18.44
CA ASN A 8 -22.09 21.67 -18.94
C ASN A 8 -23.22 22.18 -18.06
N LYS A 9 -24.11 21.29 -17.59
CA LYS A 9 -25.19 21.63 -16.66
C LYS A 9 -24.65 22.22 -15.36
N VAL A 10 -23.67 21.55 -14.75
CA VAL A 10 -23.00 21.98 -13.51
C VAL A 10 -22.35 23.35 -13.68
N ARG A 11 -21.66 23.58 -14.79
CA ARG A 11 -21.05 24.88 -15.09
C ARG A 11 -22.08 25.99 -15.17
N GLN A 12 -23.28 25.75 -15.71
CA GLN A 12 -24.34 26.76 -15.74
C GLN A 12 -24.96 26.98 -14.35
N ILE A 13 -25.16 25.90 -13.57
CA ILE A 13 -25.68 26.01 -12.20
C ILE A 13 -24.73 26.85 -11.33
N CYS A 14 -23.42 26.57 -11.39
CA CYS A 14 -22.44 27.25 -10.55
C CYS A 14 -22.20 28.73 -10.93
N LYS A 15 -22.73 29.21 -12.06
CA LYS A 15 -22.76 30.66 -12.37
C LYS A 15 -23.84 31.41 -11.60
N LYS A 16 -24.90 30.74 -11.16
CA LYS A 16 -25.97 31.33 -10.34
C LYS A 16 -25.45 31.56 -8.92
N LYS A 17 -25.85 32.67 -8.30
CA LYS A 17 -25.56 32.90 -6.87
C LYS A 17 -26.26 31.83 -6.02
N PRO A 18 -25.75 31.50 -4.82
CA PRO A 18 -26.36 30.48 -3.96
C PRO A 18 -27.87 30.67 -3.71
N ASN A 19 -28.34 31.92 -3.59
CA ASN A 19 -29.75 32.25 -3.35
C ASN A 19 -30.64 32.15 -4.60
N GLU A 20 -30.04 32.08 -5.80
CA GLU A 20 -30.74 32.02 -7.09
C GLU A 20 -30.87 30.57 -7.62
N ARG A 21 -30.30 29.59 -6.91
CA ARG A 21 -30.34 28.17 -7.31
C ARG A 21 -31.67 27.55 -6.91
N SER A 22 -32.34 26.94 -7.88
CA SER A 22 -33.56 26.17 -7.64
C SER A 22 -33.26 24.85 -6.92
N ASN A 23 -34.29 24.21 -6.38
CA ASN A 23 -34.14 22.88 -5.77
C ASN A 23 -33.65 21.83 -6.78
N ILE A 24 -34.06 21.95 -8.05
CA ILE A 24 -33.58 21.07 -9.13
C ILE A 24 -32.08 21.27 -9.36
N ASP A 25 -31.61 22.52 -9.42
CA ASP A 25 -30.18 22.83 -9.59
C ASP A 25 -29.33 22.19 -8.47
N ILE A 26 -29.84 22.23 -7.23
CA ILE A 26 -29.15 21.66 -6.06
C ILE A 26 -29.16 20.13 -6.14
N GLN A 27 -30.28 19.53 -6.56
CA GLN A 27 -30.40 18.09 -6.72
C GLN A 27 -29.44 17.57 -7.80
N ASP A 28 -29.29 18.29 -8.91
CA ASP A 28 -28.34 17.94 -9.97
C ASP A 28 -26.88 17.95 -9.49
N LEU A 29 -26.51 18.94 -8.65
CA LEU A 29 -25.20 18.99 -8.03
C LEU A 29 -25.00 17.84 -7.03
N GLN A 30 -26.04 17.50 -6.28
CA GLN A 30 -26.03 16.37 -5.36
C GLN A 30 -25.79 15.05 -6.12
N ASP A 31 -26.51 14.83 -7.21
CA ASP A 31 -26.39 13.63 -8.03
C ASP A 31 -25.00 13.47 -8.66
N LEU A 32 -24.36 14.57 -9.03
CA LEU A 32 -22.98 14.55 -9.52
C LEU A 32 -21.98 14.16 -8.42
N THR A 33 -22.19 14.67 -7.20
CA THR A 33 -21.20 14.62 -6.12
C THR A 33 -21.45 13.52 -5.08
N LYS A 34 -22.58 12.79 -5.17
CA LYS A 34 -22.96 11.71 -4.24
C LYS A 34 -21.95 10.56 -4.12
N HIS A 35 -21.11 10.38 -5.13
CA HIS A 35 -20.06 9.35 -5.13
C HIS A 35 -18.79 9.80 -4.39
N SER A 36 -18.68 11.07 -4.01
CA SER A 36 -17.55 11.54 -3.22
C SER A 36 -17.68 11.07 -1.77
N LYS A 37 -16.63 10.43 -1.25
CA LYS A 37 -16.58 9.90 0.12
C LYS A 37 -16.81 10.99 1.17
N ILE A 38 -16.43 12.24 0.88
CA ILE A 38 -16.64 13.33 1.84
C ILE A 38 -18.13 13.64 2.02
N PHE A 39 -18.93 13.60 0.95
CA PHE A 39 -20.36 13.87 1.02
C PHE A 39 -21.17 12.69 1.56
N GLN A 40 -20.73 11.46 1.27
CA GLN A 40 -21.31 10.26 1.91
C GLN A 40 -21.20 10.37 3.43
N SER A 41 -20.00 10.68 3.93
CA SER A 41 -19.82 10.81 5.37
C SER A 41 -20.34 12.10 5.98
N LEU A 42 -20.51 13.14 5.17
CA LEU A 42 -21.23 14.33 5.60
C LEU A 42 -22.70 13.98 5.89
N ASN A 43 -23.36 13.19 5.04
CA ASN A 43 -24.72 12.75 5.29
C ASN A 43 -24.81 11.82 6.51
N GLU A 44 -23.84 10.91 6.66
CA GLU A 44 -23.77 10.01 7.83
C GLU A 44 -23.62 10.79 9.15
N THR A 45 -22.87 11.89 9.15
CA THR A 45 -22.52 12.63 10.39
C THR A 45 -23.50 13.77 10.70
N ASN A 46 -23.97 14.48 9.68
CA ASN A 46 -24.72 15.74 9.81
C ASN A 46 -26.17 15.64 9.31
N GLY A 47 -26.61 14.46 8.89
CA GLY A 47 -27.96 14.19 8.39
C GLY A 47 -28.10 14.32 6.87
N GLU A 48 -29.17 13.74 6.33
CA GLU A 48 -29.39 13.56 4.88
C GLU A 48 -29.38 14.86 4.06
N ASN A 49 -29.70 16.00 4.69
CA ASN A 49 -29.75 17.30 4.03
C ASN A 49 -28.40 18.03 4.00
N ALA A 50 -27.38 17.56 4.73
CA ALA A 50 -26.10 18.27 4.85
C ALA A 50 -25.39 18.40 3.49
N HIS A 51 -25.44 17.35 2.67
CA HIS A 51 -24.92 17.38 1.30
C HIS A 51 -25.68 18.36 0.40
N LEU A 52 -27.01 18.44 0.51
CA LEU A 52 -27.82 19.42 -0.24
C LEU A 52 -27.45 20.86 0.13
N ILE A 53 -27.27 21.12 1.42
CA ILE A 53 -26.83 22.44 1.92
C ILE A 53 -25.47 22.80 1.34
N CYS A 54 -24.50 21.87 1.34
CA CYS A 54 -23.20 22.08 0.69
C CYS A 54 -23.35 22.40 -0.80
N CYS A 55 -24.18 21.64 -1.52
CA CYS A 55 -24.38 21.82 -2.97
C CYS A 55 -24.84 23.24 -3.33
N ARG A 56 -25.58 23.91 -2.46
CA ARG A 56 -26.01 25.31 -2.68
C ARG A 56 -24.83 26.30 -2.79
N TYR A 57 -23.72 26.02 -2.13
CA TYR A 57 -22.54 26.91 -2.07
C TYR A 57 -21.37 26.45 -2.95
N LEU A 58 -21.51 25.33 -3.67
CA LEU A 58 -20.45 24.86 -4.57
C LEU A 58 -20.24 25.80 -5.75
N LEU A 59 -18.99 26.16 -6.00
CA LEU A 59 -18.55 26.90 -7.19
C LEU A 59 -17.80 25.96 -8.14
N TYR A 60 -17.58 26.38 -9.37
CA TYR A 60 -16.99 25.54 -10.43
C TYR A 60 -15.66 26.13 -10.93
N GLU A 61 -14.69 25.25 -11.18
CA GLU A 61 -13.41 25.61 -11.78
C GLU A 61 -12.95 24.52 -12.76
N PHE A 62 -12.23 24.93 -13.81
CA PHE A 62 -11.69 24.03 -14.82
C PHE A 62 -10.21 24.30 -15.01
N CYS A 63 -9.41 23.24 -15.18
CA CYS A 63 -7.99 23.34 -15.45
C CYS A 63 -7.57 22.30 -16.51
N HIS A 64 -6.79 22.75 -17.48
CA HIS A 64 -6.31 21.93 -18.58
C HIS A 64 -5.24 20.92 -18.14
N ALA A 65 -5.14 19.81 -18.87
CA ALA A 65 -4.05 18.86 -18.73
C ALA A 65 -2.68 19.57 -18.82
N GLY A 66 -1.74 19.19 -17.94
CA GLY A 66 -0.41 19.77 -17.85
C GLY A 66 -0.30 21.02 -16.97
N ASN A 67 -1.41 21.72 -16.71
CA ASN A 67 -1.40 22.97 -15.95
C ASN A 67 -1.49 22.74 -14.43
N TYR A 68 -0.94 23.67 -13.67
CA TYR A 68 -1.11 23.73 -12.23
C TYR A 68 -2.45 24.40 -11.89
N LEU A 69 -3.24 23.78 -11.01
CA LEU A 69 -4.40 24.41 -10.39
C LEU A 69 -3.97 25.40 -9.31
N PHE A 70 -2.95 25.04 -8.53
CA PHE A 70 -2.20 25.92 -7.65
C PHE A 70 -0.82 25.33 -7.38
N GLN A 71 0.10 26.17 -6.92
CA GLN A 71 1.48 25.80 -6.63
C GLN A 71 1.78 25.89 -5.12
N VAL A 72 2.89 25.27 -4.71
CA VAL A 72 3.44 25.46 -3.36
C VAL A 72 3.72 26.94 -3.12
N GLY A 73 3.38 27.40 -1.92
CA GLY A 73 3.55 28.80 -1.53
C GLY A 73 2.35 29.69 -1.82
N ASP A 74 1.39 29.25 -2.64
CA ASP A 74 0.16 30.00 -2.88
C ASP A 74 -0.68 30.11 -1.60
N LEU A 75 -1.47 31.18 -1.49
CA LEU A 75 -2.45 31.30 -0.40
C LEU A 75 -3.61 30.34 -0.64
N GLY A 76 -3.91 29.48 0.34
CA GLY A 76 -5.04 28.57 0.26
C GLY A 76 -6.34 29.20 0.71
N THR A 77 -7.26 29.42 -0.23
CA THR A 77 -8.60 30.00 0.04
C THR A 77 -9.76 29.08 -0.34
N ARG A 78 -9.47 27.96 -1.02
CA ARG A 78 -10.47 27.04 -1.58
C ARG A 78 -10.20 25.58 -1.22
N PHE A 79 -11.27 24.82 -1.03
CA PHE A 79 -11.27 23.36 -0.91
C PHE A 79 -11.92 22.76 -2.16
N TYR A 80 -11.26 21.80 -2.80
CA TYR A 80 -11.66 21.29 -4.11
C TYR A 80 -12.14 19.84 -4.05
N ILE A 81 -13.08 19.51 -4.93
CA ILE A 81 -13.60 18.16 -5.15
C ILE A 81 -13.57 17.90 -6.66
N ILE A 82 -12.98 16.77 -7.06
CA ILE A 82 -12.83 16.40 -8.46
C ILE A 82 -14.13 15.76 -8.96
N ILE A 83 -14.83 16.42 -9.87
CA ILE A 83 -16.05 15.88 -10.50
C ILE A 83 -15.74 15.12 -11.80
N LYS A 84 -14.64 15.47 -12.46
CA LYS A 84 -14.07 14.76 -13.62
C LYS A 84 -12.59 15.10 -13.71
N GLY A 85 -11.75 14.14 -14.06
CA GLY A 85 -10.32 14.38 -14.26
C GLY A 85 -9.42 13.61 -13.30
N LYS A 86 -8.13 13.96 -13.32
CA LYS A 86 -7.08 13.34 -12.52
C LYS A 86 -5.95 14.35 -12.30
N VAL A 87 -5.50 14.47 -11.05
CA VAL A 87 -4.43 15.40 -10.66
C VAL A 87 -3.30 14.65 -9.95
N GLY A 88 -2.08 15.19 -10.07
CA GLY A 88 -0.91 14.82 -9.29
C GLY A 88 -0.65 15.85 -8.20
N VAL A 89 -0.29 15.38 -7.02
CA VAL A 89 0.19 16.19 -5.89
C VAL A 89 1.71 16.21 -5.95
N GLU A 90 2.31 17.37 -6.12
CA GLU A 90 3.75 17.53 -6.27
C GLU A 90 4.34 18.32 -5.10
N ILE A 91 5.43 17.82 -4.50
CA ILE A 91 6.19 18.54 -3.46
C ILE A 91 7.59 18.90 -3.97
N PRO A 92 8.12 20.09 -3.64
CA PRO A 92 9.49 20.45 -3.96
C PRO A 92 10.44 19.63 -3.08
N ILE A 93 11.42 19.00 -3.72
CA ILE A 93 12.53 18.31 -3.08
C ILE A 93 13.80 18.95 -3.60
N LYS A 94 14.64 19.41 -2.67
CA LYS A 94 15.97 19.89 -3.01
C LYS A 94 16.87 18.67 -3.23
N ASP A 95 17.42 18.55 -4.42
CA ASP A 95 18.42 17.55 -4.74
C ASP A 95 19.71 17.89 -3.98
N GLU A 96 20.18 17.00 -3.11
CA GLU A 96 21.34 17.24 -2.24
C GLU A 96 22.64 17.37 -3.04
N ASN A 97 22.74 16.76 -4.22
CA ASN A 97 23.95 16.76 -5.04
C ASN A 97 24.04 17.98 -5.94
N THR A 98 22.90 18.43 -6.48
CA THR A 98 22.85 19.51 -7.48
C THR A 98 22.31 20.82 -6.93
N GLY A 99 21.64 20.81 -5.78
CA GLY A 99 20.95 21.96 -5.22
C GLY A 99 19.66 22.36 -5.96
N GLU A 100 19.34 21.68 -7.08
CA GLU A 100 18.14 21.94 -7.87
C GLU A 100 16.87 21.55 -7.10
N ILE A 101 15.80 22.34 -7.26
CA ILE A 101 14.48 22.00 -6.75
C ILE A 101 13.76 21.14 -7.79
N LYS A 102 13.55 19.87 -7.47
CA LYS A 102 12.74 18.94 -8.27
C LYS A 102 11.34 18.83 -7.68
N HIS A 103 10.33 18.72 -8.53
CA HIS A 103 8.96 18.46 -8.11
C HIS A 103 8.69 16.97 -8.13
N LEU A 104 8.59 16.34 -6.95
CA LEU A 104 8.24 14.93 -6.83
C LEU A 104 6.72 14.79 -6.74
N GLU A 105 6.12 14.05 -7.68
CA GLU A 105 4.74 13.61 -7.56
C GLU A 105 4.63 12.53 -6.48
N VAL A 106 3.83 12.79 -5.45
CA VAL A 106 3.70 11.93 -4.26
C VAL A 106 2.38 11.19 -4.18
N VAL A 107 1.33 11.72 -4.81
CA VAL A 107 -0.02 11.13 -4.80
C VAL A 107 -0.73 11.52 -6.09
N GLN A 108 -1.57 10.63 -6.62
CA GLN A 108 -2.53 10.95 -7.66
C GLN A 108 -3.95 10.85 -7.11
N ILE A 109 -4.76 11.87 -7.37
CA ILE A 109 -6.17 11.97 -6.94
C ILE A 109 -7.04 11.99 -8.19
N SER A 110 -8.11 11.19 -8.20
CA SER A 110 -9.03 11.04 -9.34
C SER A 110 -10.45 11.47 -8.95
N LYS A 111 -11.39 11.42 -9.90
CA LYS A 111 -12.82 11.70 -9.69
C LYS A 111 -13.35 11.16 -8.35
N GLY A 112 -14.08 12.00 -7.62
CA GLY A 112 -14.62 11.72 -6.29
C GLY A 112 -13.68 12.08 -5.13
N GLY A 113 -12.37 12.24 -5.39
CA GLY A 113 -11.41 12.71 -4.41
C GLY A 113 -11.51 14.23 -4.17
N CYS A 114 -10.99 14.66 -3.03
CA CYS A 114 -10.96 16.06 -2.60
C CYS A 114 -9.56 16.43 -2.07
N PHE A 115 -9.25 17.73 -2.08
CA PHE A 115 -7.96 18.24 -1.60
C PHE A 115 -8.03 19.75 -1.31
N GLY A 116 -6.98 20.27 -0.67
CA GLY A 116 -6.79 21.70 -0.42
C GLY A 116 -7.24 22.16 0.96
N GLU A 117 -7.57 21.25 1.86
CA GLU A 117 -7.97 21.51 3.24
C GLU A 117 -6.82 22.02 4.11
N LEU A 118 -5.59 21.53 3.92
CA LEU A 118 -4.45 21.82 4.81
C LEU A 118 -4.15 23.32 4.98
N ALA A 119 -4.23 24.08 3.88
CA ALA A 119 -3.99 25.52 3.90
C ALA A 119 -5.16 26.29 4.53
N LEU A 120 -6.38 25.74 4.50
CA LEU A 120 -7.55 26.32 5.15
C LEU A 120 -7.50 26.11 6.67
N GLU A 121 -7.04 24.94 7.11
CA GLU A 121 -6.90 24.57 8.53
C GLU A 121 -5.77 25.36 9.20
N SER A 122 -4.59 25.37 8.60
CA SER A 122 -3.39 25.95 9.24
C SER A 122 -3.21 27.44 8.97
N SER A 123 -3.98 28.02 8.04
CA SER A 123 -3.75 29.36 7.48
C SER A 123 -2.31 29.58 6.99
N LYS A 124 -1.59 28.49 6.67
CA LYS A 124 -0.28 28.51 6.04
C LYS A 124 -0.42 28.42 4.51
N PRO A 125 0.60 28.86 3.75
CA PRO A 125 0.64 28.65 2.31
C PRO A 125 0.47 27.17 1.91
N ARG A 126 0.08 26.93 0.65
CA ARG A 126 -0.07 25.60 0.06
C ARG A 126 1.23 24.80 0.24
N ALA A 127 1.13 23.64 0.88
CA ALA A 127 2.27 22.76 1.15
C ALA A 127 2.67 21.86 -0.03
N ALA A 128 1.81 21.74 -1.04
CA ALA A 128 2.02 20.96 -2.26
C ALA A 128 1.38 21.67 -3.45
N SER A 129 1.93 21.45 -4.65
CA SER A 129 1.35 21.88 -5.92
C SER A 129 0.35 20.83 -6.43
N ILE A 130 -0.68 21.26 -7.15
CA ILE A 130 -1.63 20.36 -7.81
C ILE A 130 -1.54 20.56 -9.31
N LYS A 131 -1.13 19.50 -10.02
CA LYS A 131 -0.99 19.49 -11.48
C LYS A 131 -2.02 18.59 -12.13
N CYS A 132 -2.75 19.10 -13.11
CA CYS A 132 -3.72 18.32 -13.85
C CYS A 132 -3.00 17.34 -14.80
N LYS A 133 -3.29 16.04 -14.67
CA LYS A 133 -2.74 14.99 -15.55
C LYS A 133 -3.56 14.86 -16.83
N ILE A 134 -4.84 15.17 -16.74
CA ILE A 134 -5.81 15.28 -17.84
C ILE A 134 -6.69 16.50 -17.58
N ASP A 135 -7.46 16.93 -18.57
CA ASP A 135 -8.47 17.99 -18.42
C ASP A 135 -9.40 17.66 -17.24
N SER A 136 -9.42 18.57 -16.27
CA SER A 136 -10.02 18.33 -14.97
C SER A 136 -11.01 19.42 -14.61
N HIS A 137 -12.15 18.98 -14.09
CA HIS A 137 -13.27 19.79 -13.66
C HIS A 137 -13.44 19.61 -12.16
N PHE A 138 -13.56 20.73 -11.47
CA PHE A 138 -13.65 20.78 -10.02
C PHE A 138 -14.91 21.53 -9.61
N VAL A 139 -15.47 21.10 -8.49
CA VAL A 139 -16.28 21.99 -7.66
C VAL A 139 -15.48 22.37 -6.43
N TYR A 140 -15.70 23.56 -5.90
CA TYR A 140 -14.98 24.02 -4.73
C TYR A 140 -15.87 24.80 -3.77
N LEU A 141 -15.43 24.84 -2.51
CA LEU A 141 -15.95 25.72 -1.46
C LEU A 141 -14.89 26.75 -1.10
N GLU A 142 -15.33 27.96 -0.82
CA GLU A 142 -14.47 28.98 -0.22
C GLU A 142 -14.24 28.69 1.26
N LYS A 143 -13.19 29.28 1.84
CA LYS A 143 -12.77 29.04 3.23
C LYS A 143 -13.92 29.17 4.24
N VAL A 144 -14.77 30.18 4.08
CA VAL A 144 -15.89 30.44 5.00
C VAL A 144 -16.91 29.29 4.96
N ASP A 145 -17.30 28.86 3.76
CA ASP A 145 -18.24 27.75 3.58
C ASP A 145 -17.64 26.41 3.97
N TYR A 146 -16.36 26.17 3.63
CA TYR A 146 -15.63 24.99 4.07
C TYR A 146 -15.60 24.87 5.60
N ASN A 147 -15.24 25.94 6.30
CA ASN A 147 -15.17 25.97 7.76
C ASN A 147 -16.54 25.72 8.40
N ARG A 148 -17.60 26.30 7.82
CA ARG A 148 -18.97 26.14 8.32
C ARG A 148 -19.51 24.72 8.11
N MET A 149 -19.15 24.06 7.02
CA MET A 149 -19.87 22.85 6.57
C MET A 149 -19.04 21.55 6.62
N ILE A 150 -17.75 21.59 6.30
CA ILE A 150 -16.95 20.38 6.03
C ILE A 150 -15.73 20.24 6.96
N ALA A 151 -15.17 21.35 7.46
CA ALA A 151 -13.89 21.33 8.19
C ALA A 151 -13.88 20.37 9.38
N LYS A 152 -14.92 20.39 10.22
CA LYS A 152 -15.00 19.52 11.39
C LYS A 152 -14.97 18.03 11.01
N LEU A 153 -15.73 17.64 9.99
CA LEU A 153 -15.78 16.26 9.50
C LEU A 153 -14.40 15.80 9.00
N VAL A 154 -13.73 16.63 8.19
CA VAL A 154 -12.39 16.30 7.65
C VAL A 154 -11.37 16.17 8.76
N GLN A 155 -11.37 17.09 9.72
CA GLN A 155 -10.47 17.07 10.87
C GLN A 155 -10.71 15.85 11.77
N ASP A 156 -11.97 15.54 12.09
CA ASP A 156 -12.34 14.42 12.95
C ASP A 156 -11.92 13.10 12.31
N LYS A 157 -12.21 12.89 11.01
CA LYS A 157 -11.75 11.71 10.26
C LYS A 157 -10.23 11.57 10.21
N ARG A 158 -9.51 12.67 9.96
CA ARG A 158 -8.04 12.66 9.97
C ARG A 158 -7.51 12.30 11.36
N ASN A 159 -8.11 12.85 12.41
CA ASN A 159 -7.72 12.59 13.79
C ASN A 159 -8.01 11.14 14.21
N GLU A 160 -9.13 10.56 13.78
CA GLU A 160 -9.44 9.14 13.96
C GLU A 160 -8.42 8.25 13.26
N MET A 161 -8.08 8.55 12.01
CA MET A 161 -7.05 7.83 11.27
C MET A 161 -5.68 7.92 11.96
N VAL A 162 -5.29 9.12 12.42
CA VAL A 162 -4.05 9.30 13.17
C VAL A 162 -4.06 8.51 14.47
N LYS A 163 -5.16 8.54 15.24
CA LYS A 163 -5.29 7.74 16.48
C LYS A 163 -5.21 6.25 16.20
N PHE A 164 -5.85 5.77 15.14
CA PHE A 164 -5.78 4.38 14.69
C PHE A 164 -4.35 4.01 14.31
N LEU A 165 -3.65 4.83 13.52
CA LEU A 165 -2.24 4.56 13.19
C LEU A 165 -1.39 4.54 14.47
N GLN A 166 -1.56 5.49 15.38
CA GLN A 166 -0.80 5.54 16.65
C GLN A 166 -1.01 4.32 17.55
N SER A 167 -2.14 3.62 17.45
CA SER A 167 -2.36 2.39 18.24
C SER A 167 -1.57 1.19 17.71
N LEU A 168 -1.03 1.28 16.49
CA LEU A 168 -0.26 0.21 15.88
C LEU A 168 1.22 0.29 16.28
N PRO A 169 1.86 -0.84 16.64
CA PRO A 169 3.27 -0.85 17.05
C PRO A 169 4.23 -0.25 16.01
N ALA A 170 3.90 -0.37 14.72
CA ALA A 170 4.70 0.17 13.63
C ALA A 170 4.70 1.71 13.54
N PHE A 171 3.81 2.39 14.27
CA PHE A 171 3.59 3.83 14.15
C PHE A 171 3.49 4.54 15.50
N SER A 172 3.63 3.82 16.62
CA SER A 172 3.42 4.35 17.97
C SER A 172 4.36 5.51 18.33
N ASN A 173 5.59 5.47 17.82
CA ASN A 173 6.62 6.48 18.12
C ASN A 173 6.59 7.67 17.13
N MET A 174 5.68 7.66 16.16
CA MET A 174 5.56 8.76 15.20
C MET A 174 4.68 9.90 15.75
N THR A 175 5.12 11.13 15.51
CA THR A 175 4.35 12.32 15.92
C THR A 175 3.03 12.43 15.15
N LYS A 176 2.01 13.01 15.80
CA LYS A 176 0.68 13.26 15.18
C LYS A 176 0.78 14.02 13.85
N THR A 177 1.70 14.98 13.76
CA THR A 177 1.97 15.74 12.54
C THR A 177 2.52 14.87 11.42
N THR A 178 3.44 13.96 11.73
CA THR A 178 4.03 13.04 10.74
C THR A 178 3.00 12.03 10.27
N LEU A 179 2.23 11.44 11.18
CA LEU A 179 1.15 10.52 10.83
C LEU A 179 0.04 11.23 10.05
N GLY A 180 -0.32 12.46 10.43
CA GLY A 180 -1.27 13.28 9.68
C GLY A 180 -0.80 13.60 8.26
N LYS A 181 0.50 13.69 8.00
CA LYS A 181 1.03 13.78 6.63
C LYS A 181 0.95 12.42 5.91
N LEU A 182 1.23 11.33 6.61
CA LEU A 182 1.20 9.97 6.07
C LEU A 182 -0.21 9.53 5.67
N THR A 183 -1.25 10.00 6.37
CA THR A 183 -2.66 9.65 6.05
C THR A 183 -3.02 9.95 4.60
N TYR A 184 -2.44 11.00 4.01
CA TYR A 184 -2.69 11.39 2.62
C TYR A 184 -2.09 10.46 1.57
N ASN A 185 -1.12 9.63 1.95
CA ASN A 185 -0.48 8.67 1.05
C ASN A 185 -1.25 7.34 0.97
N PHE A 186 -2.15 7.09 1.92
CA PHE A 186 -2.98 5.90 1.90
C PHE A 186 -4.17 6.08 0.96
N LYS A 187 -4.46 5.03 0.19
CA LYS A 187 -5.70 4.88 -0.57
C LYS A 187 -6.50 3.74 0.04
N GLU A 188 -7.77 3.97 0.28
CA GLU A 188 -8.67 2.90 0.71
C GLU A 188 -9.04 2.00 -0.48
N LYS A 189 -8.98 0.68 -0.27
CA LYS A 189 -9.47 -0.35 -1.20
C LYS A 189 -10.45 -1.27 -0.48
N ASP A 190 -11.62 -1.46 -1.09
CA ASP A 190 -12.67 -2.37 -0.63
C ASP A 190 -12.52 -3.74 -1.30
N PHE A 191 -12.79 -4.81 -0.54
CA PHE A 191 -12.73 -6.19 -1.00
C PHE A 191 -13.97 -6.98 -0.60
N SER A 192 -14.44 -7.84 -1.49
CA SER A 192 -15.50 -8.83 -1.22
C SER A 192 -14.93 -10.22 -0.99
N LYS A 193 -15.66 -11.10 -0.30
CA LYS A 193 -15.22 -12.47 0.00
C LYS A 193 -14.68 -13.21 -1.22
N GLY A 194 -13.51 -13.82 -1.09
CA GLY A 194 -12.83 -14.57 -2.14
C GLY A 194 -12.10 -13.72 -3.18
N GLN A 195 -12.25 -12.39 -3.14
CA GLN A 195 -11.50 -11.50 -4.03
C GLN A 195 -10.01 -11.57 -3.72
N ILE A 196 -9.20 -11.75 -4.76
CA ILE A 196 -7.75 -11.82 -4.65
C ILE A 196 -7.18 -10.40 -4.54
N VAL A 197 -6.34 -10.16 -3.53
CA VAL A 197 -5.60 -8.91 -3.35
C VAL A 197 -4.35 -8.88 -4.22
N TYR A 198 -3.59 -9.98 -4.20
CA TYR A 198 -2.46 -10.26 -5.10
C TYR A 198 -2.21 -11.77 -5.15
N LYS A 199 -1.54 -12.22 -6.21
CA LYS A 199 -1.19 -13.63 -6.41
C LYS A 199 0.26 -13.91 -6.07
N GLU A 200 0.51 -15.16 -5.66
CA GLU A 200 1.87 -15.71 -5.57
C GLU A 200 2.60 -15.54 -6.91
N GLY A 201 3.86 -15.11 -6.86
CA GLY A 201 4.68 -14.84 -8.05
C GLY A 201 4.59 -13.41 -8.58
N GLU A 202 3.59 -12.61 -8.19
CA GLU A 202 3.48 -11.22 -8.64
C GLU A 202 4.56 -10.34 -8.01
N ILE A 203 4.95 -9.28 -8.71
CA ILE A 203 5.90 -8.29 -8.18
C ILE A 203 5.19 -7.43 -7.12
N PRO A 204 5.75 -7.26 -5.91
CA PRO A 204 5.20 -6.37 -4.90
C PRO A 204 5.13 -4.91 -5.38
N VAL A 205 3.92 -4.34 -5.45
CA VAL A 205 3.70 -2.92 -5.81
C VAL A 205 3.27 -2.08 -4.60
N ASP A 206 2.32 -2.60 -3.83
CA ASP A 206 1.68 -1.90 -2.71
C ASP A 206 1.95 -2.63 -1.38
N VAL A 207 1.92 -1.86 -0.30
CA VAL A 207 1.81 -2.30 1.10
C VAL A 207 0.39 -2.03 1.57
N TYR A 208 -0.14 -2.92 2.41
CA TYR A 208 -1.53 -2.92 2.86
C TYR A 208 -1.62 -2.95 4.38
N LEU A 209 -2.53 -2.14 4.93
CA LEU A 209 -2.93 -2.14 6.34
C LEU A 209 -4.41 -2.50 6.43
N VAL A 210 -4.74 -3.56 7.15
CA VAL A 210 -6.14 -3.97 7.35
C VAL A 210 -6.84 -3.02 8.31
N ILE A 211 -7.96 -2.44 7.86
CA ILE A 211 -8.81 -1.57 8.68
C ILE A 211 -10.19 -2.17 8.93
N GLU A 212 -10.62 -3.12 8.11
CA GLU A 212 -11.89 -3.83 8.26
C GLU A 212 -11.77 -5.25 7.70
N GLY A 213 -12.35 -6.24 8.39
CA GLY A 213 -12.40 -7.63 7.94
C GLY A 213 -11.10 -8.41 8.11
N GLU A 214 -11.03 -9.56 7.45
CA GLU A 214 -9.92 -10.51 7.53
C GLU A 214 -9.44 -10.93 6.14
N PHE A 215 -8.14 -11.19 6.03
CA PHE A 215 -7.47 -11.65 4.83
C PHE A 215 -6.78 -12.99 5.08
N LEU A 216 -6.88 -13.90 4.12
CA LEU A 216 -6.31 -15.25 4.18
C LEU A 216 -5.17 -15.36 3.18
N PHE A 217 -4.05 -15.87 3.65
CA PHE A 217 -2.86 -16.12 2.83
C PHE A 217 -2.84 -17.58 2.43
N GLN A 218 -2.63 -17.86 1.16
CA GLN A 218 -2.63 -19.20 0.59
C GLN A 218 -1.37 -19.45 -0.24
N LYS A 219 -0.82 -20.67 -0.17
CA LYS A 219 0.33 -21.07 -0.98
C LYS A 219 0.00 -22.31 -1.80
N LYS A 220 0.46 -22.33 -3.06
CA LYS A 220 0.44 -23.54 -3.88
C LYS A 220 1.61 -24.43 -3.50
N ILE A 221 1.33 -25.67 -3.16
CA ILE A 221 2.33 -26.66 -2.78
C ILE A 221 2.27 -27.78 -3.81
N LEU A 222 3.43 -28.09 -4.36
CA LEU A 222 3.61 -29.26 -5.20
C LEU A 222 3.77 -30.47 -4.29
N VAL A 223 2.82 -31.39 -4.40
CA VAL A 223 2.84 -32.69 -3.74
C VAL A 223 3.18 -33.73 -4.80
N GLU A 224 4.16 -34.58 -4.53
CA GLU A 224 4.41 -35.75 -5.36
C GLU A 224 3.39 -36.85 -5.05
N ASP A 225 2.75 -37.42 -6.07
CA ASP A 225 1.78 -38.50 -5.90
C ASP A 225 2.46 -39.78 -5.38
N GLY A 226 2.35 -40.00 -4.06
CA GLY A 226 2.91 -41.17 -3.37
C GLY A 226 2.30 -42.51 -3.79
N ARG A 227 1.17 -42.53 -4.52
CA ARG A 227 0.48 -43.78 -4.91
C ARG A 227 1.34 -44.73 -5.72
N ARG A 228 2.34 -44.23 -6.48
CA ARG A 228 3.26 -45.09 -7.25
C ARG A 228 4.43 -45.65 -6.46
N LYS A 229 4.81 -45.06 -5.31
CA LYS A 229 5.88 -45.63 -4.46
C LYS A 229 5.47 -46.98 -3.86
N LYS A 230 4.18 -47.17 -3.56
CA LYS A 230 3.67 -48.42 -2.99
C LYS A 230 3.68 -49.60 -3.98
N PHE A 231 3.43 -49.34 -5.26
CA PHE A 231 3.57 -50.35 -6.33
C PHE A 231 5.03 -50.73 -6.58
N LEU A 232 5.95 -49.77 -6.55
CA LEU A 232 7.38 -50.01 -6.72
C LEU A 232 8.02 -50.81 -5.56
N TYR A 233 7.46 -50.74 -4.35
CA TYR A 233 7.94 -51.53 -3.21
C TYR A 233 7.44 -52.99 -3.24
N ASN A 234 6.25 -53.24 -3.78
CA ASN A 234 5.70 -54.59 -3.87
C ASN A 234 6.24 -55.40 -5.06
N GLU A 235 6.76 -54.75 -6.11
CA GLU A 235 7.42 -55.41 -7.25
C GLU A 235 8.95 -55.55 -7.08
N ALA A 236 9.52 -55.17 -5.94
CA ALA A 236 10.95 -55.32 -5.66
C ALA A 236 11.41 -56.79 -5.43
N TYR A 237 10.54 -57.77 -5.71
CA TYR A 237 10.81 -59.21 -5.69
C TYR A 237 10.74 -59.85 -7.10
N SER A 238 11.13 -59.12 -8.14
CA SER A 238 11.28 -59.70 -9.48
C SER A 238 12.46 -59.08 -10.22
N GLU A 239 13.33 -59.93 -10.78
CA GLU A 239 14.53 -59.57 -11.55
C GLU A 239 14.26 -58.71 -12.81
N HIS A 240 12.99 -58.43 -13.13
CA HIS A 240 12.58 -57.63 -14.28
C HIS A 240 12.37 -56.13 -13.99
N ALA A 241 12.67 -55.65 -12.77
CA ALA A 241 12.37 -54.29 -12.31
C ALA A 241 13.14 -53.17 -13.04
N GLU A 242 14.28 -53.46 -13.68
CA GLU A 242 15.11 -52.42 -14.32
C GLU A 242 14.48 -51.85 -15.60
N VAL A 243 13.74 -52.67 -16.37
CA VAL A 243 13.10 -52.24 -17.62
C VAL A 243 11.92 -51.29 -17.37
N LEU A 244 11.24 -51.41 -16.22
CA LEU A 244 10.12 -50.54 -15.83
C LEU A 244 10.56 -49.16 -15.31
N ARG A 245 11.77 -49.04 -14.74
CA ARG A 245 12.33 -47.76 -14.25
C ARG A 245 12.58 -46.74 -15.37
N PHE A 246 12.89 -47.21 -16.58
CA PHE A 246 13.13 -46.32 -17.73
C PHE A 246 11.83 -45.79 -18.36
N ARG A 247 10.75 -46.58 -18.37
CA ARG A 247 9.44 -46.15 -18.92
C ARG A 247 8.67 -45.18 -18.02
N THR A 248 8.93 -45.15 -16.71
CA THR A 248 8.15 -44.37 -15.73
C THR A 248 8.69 -42.97 -15.44
N LYS A 249 9.89 -42.60 -15.91
CA LYS A 249 10.45 -41.25 -15.77
C LYS A 249 9.58 -40.15 -16.42
N GLY A 250 8.67 -40.51 -17.32
CA GLY A 250 7.82 -39.56 -18.05
C GLY A 250 6.52 -39.12 -17.38
N LEU A 251 6.09 -39.68 -16.24
CA LEU A 251 4.72 -39.46 -15.73
C LEU A 251 4.61 -39.43 -14.19
N ILE A 252 5.46 -38.66 -13.50
CA ILE A 252 5.16 -38.24 -12.10
C ILE A 252 4.21 -37.05 -12.18
N LYS A 253 2.90 -37.28 -12.03
CA LYS A 253 1.93 -36.19 -11.90
C LYS A 253 2.11 -35.53 -10.52
N LYS A 254 2.73 -34.35 -10.49
CA LYS A 254 2.77 -33.50 -9.29
C LYS A 254 1.37 -32.90 -9.08
N LEU A 255 0.74 -33.21 -7.95
CA LEU A 255 -0.55 -32.64 -7.54
C LEU A 255 -0.29 -31.28 -6.91
N VAL A 256 -1.02 -30.25 -7.33
CA VAL A 256 -0.97 -28.93 -6.69
C VAL A 256 -2.04 -28.89 -5.60
N GLN A 257 -1.65 -28.78 -4.33
CA GLN A 257 -2.56 -28.49 -3.23
C GLN A 257 -2.43 -27.02 -2.82
N ILE A 258 -3.55 -26.35 -2.58
CA ILE A 258 -3.58 -24.99 -2.01
C ILE A 258 -3.73 -25.13 -0.49
N GLY A 259 -2.83 -24.51 0.27
CA GLY A 259 -2.83 -24.51 1.73
C GLY A 259 -2.97 -23.11 2.31
N ASP A 260 -3.81 -22.98 3.34
CA ASP A 260 -4.07 -21.76 4.11
C ASP A 260 -2.94 -21.47 5.11
N ILE A 261 -2.13 -20.44 4.88
CA ILE A 261 -0.93 -20.11 5.66
C ILE A 261 -1.32 -19.44 6.98
N CYS A 262 -1.97 -18.28 6.89
CA CYS A 262 -2.35 -17.50 8.05
C CYS A 262 -3.51 -16.58 7.68
N LYS A 263 -4.20 -16.09 8.73
CA LYS A 263 -5.24 -15.08 8.62
C LYS A 263 -4.74 -13.81 9.26
N LEU A 264 -5.01 -12.68 8.61
CA LEU A 264 -4.69 -11.35 9.13
C LEU A 264 -5.96 -10.55 9.38
N GLY A 265 -6.01 -9.89 10.52
CA GLY A 265 -7.14 -9.06 10.96
C GLY A 265 -6.78 -7.58 11.04
N ILE A 266 -7.70 -6.81 11.64
CA ILE A 266 -7.61 -5.35 11.77
C ILE A 266 -6.31 -4.94 12.49
N GLY A 267 -5.65 -3.89 11.97
CA GLY A 267 -4.39 -3.36 12.49
C GLY A 267 -3.15 -4.07 11.95
N GLU A 268 -3.30 -5.15 11.18
CA GLU A 268 -2.17 -5.88 10.64
C GLU A 268 -1.69 -5.34 9.29
N LEU A 269 -0.38 -5.15 9.19
CA LEU A 269 0.31 -4.86 7.94
C LEU A 269 0.65 -6.14 7.17
N PHE A 270 0.53 -6.06 5.86
CA PHE A 270 1.00 -7.07 4.92
C PHE A 270 1.44 -6.47 3.59
N GLY A 271 2.15 -7.27 2.80
CA GLY A 271 2.83 -6.85 1.58
C GLY A 271 4.22 -6.23 1.79
N VAL A 272 4.74 -6.33 3.01
CA VAL A 272 6.07 -5.87 3.47
C VAL A 272 7.04 -7.03 3.70
N GLU A 273 6.55 -8.27 3.60
CA GLU A 273 7.29 -9.48 3.94
C GLU A 273 8.42 -9.77 2.95
N GLU A 274 8.25 -9.36 1.70
CA GLU A 274 9.24 -9.50 0.64
C GLU A 274 10.24 -8.33 0.63
N LEU A 275 11.53 -8.67 0.52
CA LEU A 275 12.60 -7.74 0.14
C LEU A 275 12.32 -7.15 -1.26
N ASP A 276 12.91 -5.99 -1.60
CA ASP A 276 12.64 -5.39 -2.91
C ASP A 276 13.01 -6.33 -4.06
N ASP A 277 12.09 -6.40 -5.03
CA ASP A 277 12.06 -7.24 -6.23
C ASP A 277 11.83 -8.74 -6.04
N GLU A 278 11.67 -9.23 -4.81
CA GLU A 278 11.27 -10.63 -4.59
C GLU A 278 9.77 -10.81 -4.90
N PRO A 279 9.39 -11.82 -5.70
CA PRO A 279 7.99 -12.07 -6.01
C PRO A 279 7.20 -12.48 -4.75
N ARG A 280 5.91 -12.15 -4.73
CA ARG A 280 4.97 -12.50 -3.66
C ARG A 280 5.09 -13.99 -3.33
N ARG A 281 5.35 -14.31 -2.05
CA ARG A 281 5.57 -15.69 -1.59
C ARG A 281 4.28 -16.51 -1.45
N SER A 282 3.14 -15.84 -1.55
CA SER A 282 1.82 -16.41 -1.35
C SER A 282 0.74 -15.55 -2.03
N THR A 283 -0.43 -16.13 -2.20
CA THR A 283 -1.64 -15.44 -2.69
C THR A 283 -2.42 -14.92 -1.49
N CYS A 284 -2.82 -13.65 -1.50
CA CYS A 284 -3.66 -13.06 -0.46
C CYS A 284 -5.09 -12.90 -0.99
N ILE A 285 -6.07 -13.39 -0.23
CA ILE A 285 -7.50 -13.33 -0.57
C ILE A 285 -8.32 -12.75 0.57
N CYS A 286 -9.39 -12.04 0.25
CA CYS A 286 -10.35 -11.58 1.24
C CYS A 286 -11.14 -12.77 1.83
N ASN A 287 -11.13 -12.91 3.15
CA ASN A 287 -11.83 -13.98 3.86
C ASN A 287 -13.23 -13.54 4.34
N SER A 288 -13.37 -12.27 4.71
CA SER A 288 -14.62 -11.68 5.19
C SER A 288 -15.62 -11.38 4.06
N THR A 289 -16.90 -11.26 4.39
CA THR A 289 -17.95 -10.84 3.43
C THR A 289 -17.65 -9.48 2.82
N LYS A 290 -17.20 -8.54 3.65
CA LYS A 290 -16.64 -7.24 3.29
C LYS A 290 -15.37 -7.01 4.09
N ALA A 291 -14.36 -6.45 3.44
CA ALA A 291 -13.10 -6.06 4.07
C ALA A 291 -12.55 -4.79 3.43
N LYS A 292 -11.75 -4.03 4.17
CA LYS A 292 -11.11 -2.81 3.69
C LYS A 292 -9.66 -2.74 4.15
N VAL A 293 -8.84 -2.17 3.28
CA VAL A 293 -7.43 -1.92 3.56
C VAL A 293 -7.06 -0.50 3.18
N LEU A 294 -6.09 0.06 3.88
CA LEU A 294 -5.33 1.21 3.43
C LEU A 294 -4.12 0.70 2.65
N CYS A 295 -3.96 1.13 1.40
CA CYS A 295 -2.81 0.79 0.58
C CYS A 295 -1.93 2.02 0.32
N ILE A 296 -0.62 1.81 0.36
CA ILE A 296 0.42 2.79 0.02
C ILE A 296 1.41 2.11 -0.90
N SER A 297 1.95 2.84 -1.88
CA SER A 297 2.96 2.27 -2.77
C SER A 297 4.18 1.85 -1.95
N ARG A 298 4.84 0.75 -2.32
CA ARG A 298 6.08 0.32 -1.63
C ARG A 298 7.11 1.43 -1.60
N SER A 299 7.33 2.10 -2.72
CA SER A 299 8.27 3.22 -2.79
C SER A 299 7.93 4.34 -1.81
N ASP A 300 6.65 4.68 -1.64
CA ASP A 300 6.26 5.72 -0.67
C ASP A 300 6.35 5.23 0.77
N PHE A 301 6.04 3.95 1.02
CA PHE A 301 6.18 3.33 2.32
C PHE A 301 7.62 3.46 2.83
N PHE A 302 8.60 2.95 2.07
CA PHE A 302 10.02 3.00 2.46
C PHE A 302 10.60 4.41 2.46
N LYS A 303 10.09 5.32 1.62
CA LYS A 303 10.54 6.74 1.63
C LYS A 303 10.10 7.46 2.89
N ARG A 304 8.91 7.17 3.41
CA ARG A 304 8.25 7.96 4.47
C ARG A 304 8.33 7.31 5.85
N ILE A 305 8.41 6.00 5.91
CA ILE A 305 8.49 5.23 7.14
C ILE A 305 9.95 4.77 7.25
N ARG A 306 10.78 5.61 7.86
CA ARG A 306 12.25 5.43 7.96
C ARG A 306 12.74 5.01 9.36
N GLY A 307 11.84 4.75 10.31
CA GLY A 307 12.23 4.38 11.66
C GLY A 307 12.81 2.97 11.70
N GLU A 308 14.03 2.81 12.20
CA GLU A 308 14.67 1.50 12.40
C GLU A 308 13.78 0.56 13.21
N GLU A 309 13.13 1.09 14.24
CA GLU A 309 12.18 0.36 15.10
C GLU A 309 11.01 -0.23 14.30
N VAL A 310 10.51 0.49 13.29
CA VAL A 310 9.42 0.03 12.43
C VAL A 310 9.92 -1.12 11.57
N PHE A 311 11.12 -1.00 10.99
CA PHE A 311 11.70 -2.07 10.20
C PHE A 311 12.02 -3.31 11.03
N GLU A 312 12.54 -3.14 12.25
CA GLU A 312 12.76 -4.26 13.18
C GLU A 312 11.45 -4.97 13.53
N TYR A 313 10.38 -4.21 13.82
CA TYR A 313 9.05 -4.78 14.07
C TYR A 313 8.54 -5.58 12.86
N LEU A 314 8.63 -4.99 11.66
CA LEU A 314 8.20 -5.64 10.42
C LEU A 314 9.04 -6.89 10.12
N GLN A 315 10.34 -6.85 10.41
CA GLN A 315 11.25 -7.98 10.21
C GLN A 315 10.93 -9.13 11.17
N LYS A 316 10.72 -8.84 12.46
CA LYS A 316 10.28 -9.84 13.45
C LYS A 316 8.98 -10.51 13.00
N LYS A 317 8.01 -9.73 12.52
CA LYS A 317 6.73 -10.24 12.02
C LYS A 317 6.87 -11.07 10.74
N SER A 318 7.71 -10.64 9.81
CA SER A 318 8.01 -11.39 8.57
C SER A 318 8.67 -12.74 8.87
N ASN A 319 9.68 -12.76 9.76
CA ASN A 319 10.35 -13.97 10.18
C ASN A 319 9.39 -14.96 10.86
N PHE A 320 8.53 -14.46 11.74
CA PHE A 320 7.51 -15.28 12.40
C PHE A 320 6.56 -15.92 11.36
N LYS A 321 6.05 -15.14 10.40
CA LYS A 321 5.20 -15.66 9.32
C LYS A 321 5.92 -16.69 8.45
N ALA A 322 7.21 -16.48 8.15
CA ALA A 322 8.01 -17.42 7.38
C ALA A 322 8.18 -18.77 8.11
N GLN A 323 8.43 -18.73 9.43
CA GLN A 323 8.50 -19.93 10.27
C GLN A 323 7.15 -20.65 10.37
N GLU A 324 6.06 -19.90 10.49
CA GLU A 324 4.70 -20.44 10.50
C GLU A 324 4.35 -21.10 9.17
N LEU A 325 4.71 -20.46 8.05
CA LEU A 325 4.57 -21.04 6.71
C LEU A 325 5.35 -22.35 6.56
N GLU A 326 6.61 -22.39 6.98
CA GLU A 326 7.43 -23.61 6.88
C GLU A 326 6.85 -24.75 7.74
N SER A 327 6.37 -24.41 8.93
CA SER A 327 5.73 -25.37 9.85
C SER A 327 4.41 -25.90 9.28
N ARG A 328 3.59 -25.07 8.65
CA ARG A 328 2.35 -25.52 8.01
C ARG A 328 2.63 -26.29 6.72
N ALA A 329 3.66 -25.91 5.98
CA ALA A 329 4.14 -26.65 4.81
C ALA A 329 4.59 -28.06 5.17
N SER A 330 5.30 -28.27 6.29
CA SER A 330 5.65 -29.62 6.74
C SER A 330 4.42 -30.45 7.10
N VAL A 331 3.43 -29.86 7.78
CA VAL A 331 2.13 -30.51 8.06
C VAL A 331 1.42 -30.92 6.79
N TRP A 332 1.36 -30.04 5.79
CA TRP A 332 0.68 -30.37 4.54
C TRP A 332 1.42 -31.38 3.69
N ARG A 333 2.76 -31.36 3.67
CA ARG A 333 3.56 -32.43 3.04
C ARG A 333 3.22 -33.77 3.68
N PHE A 334 3.19 -33.84 5.01
CA PHE A 334 2.79 -35.03 5.76
C PHE A 334 1.35 -35.48 5.48
N ILE A 335 0.37 -34.57 5.53
CA ILE A 335 -1.04 -34.88 5.23
C ILE A 335 -1.18 -35.34 3.77
N ALA A 336 -0.40 -34.80 2.85
CA ALA A 336 -0.48 -35.19 1.45
C ALA A 336 0.15 -36.57 1.19
N GLU A 337 1.19 -36.94 1.92
CA GLU A 337 1.67 -38.33 2.02
C GLU A 337 0.57 -39.25 2.58
N ASP A 338 -0.19 -38.80 3.59
CA ASP A 338 -1.27 -39.56 4.24
C ASP A 338 -2.59 -39.58 3.45
N LYS A 339 -2.83 -38.64 2.52
CA LYS A 339 -3.93 -38.69 1.53
C LYS A 339 -3.78 -39.88 0.57
N ALA A 340 -2.56 -40.40 0.41
CA ALA A 340 -2.35 -41.70 -0.23
C ALA A 340 -2.94 -42.87 0.58
N ALA A 341 -3.31 -42.65 1.86
CA ALA A 341 -3.87 -43.62 2.80
C ALA A 341 -5.41 -43.47 3.03
N SER A 342 -6.15 -42.79 2.15
CA SER A 342 -7.63 -42.83 2.07
C SER A 342 -8.41 -42.32 3.31
N LEU A 343 -8.07 -41.14 3.84
CA LEU A 343 -8.82 -40.49 4.93
C LEU A 343 -9.93 -39.53 4.43
N SER A 344 -11.04 -39.42 5.18
CA SER A 344 -12.13 -38.48 4.87
C SER A 344 -11.76 -37.01 5.18
N PRO A 345 -12.41 -36.01 4.52
CA PRO A 345 -12.13 -34.58 4.76
C PRO A 345 -12.28 -34.12 6.22
N ILE A 346 -13.20 -34.74 6.98
CA ILE A 346 -13.45 -34.42 8.39
C ILE A 346 -12.32 -34.95 9.28
N GLN A 347 -11.85 -36.18 9.02
CA GLN A 347 -10.72 -36.78 9.74
C GLN A 347 -9.43 -36.00 9.49
N MET A 348 -9.24 -35.50 8.26
CA MET A 348 -8.10 -34.63 7.94
C MET A 348 -8.13 -33.32 8.74
N ARG A 349 -9.26 -32.61 8.81
CA ARG A 349 -9.36 -31.37 9.59
C ARG A 349 -9.12 -31.60 11.09
N LYS A 350 -9.58 -32.73 11.65
CA LYS A 350 -9.33 -33.10 13.05
C LYS A 350 -7.84 -33.35 13.30
N ARG A 351 -7.15 -34.06 12.40
CA ARG A 351 -5.70 -34.34 12.51
C ARG A 351 -4.84 -33.09 12.31
N GLU A 352 -5.17 -32.25 11.33
CA GLU A 352 -4.49 -30.96 11.12
C GLU A 352 -4.57 -30.10 12.39
N LYS A 353 -5.76 -30.02 13.00
CA LYS A 353 -5.96 -29.28 14.25
C LYS A 353 -5.15 -29.85 15.42
N CYS A 354 -5.08 -31.18 15.55
CA CYS A 354 -4.31 -31.85 16.61
C CYS A 354 -2.78 -31.65 16.43
N TYR A 355 -2.28 -31.73 15.19
CA TYR A 355 -0.86 -31.54 14.93
C TYR A 355 -0.44 -30.07 15.14
N LEU A 356 -1.26 -29.10 14.70
CA LEU A 356 -1.02 -27.68 14.97
C LEU A 356 -0.97 -27.38 16.48
N GLN A 357 -1.87 -27.98 17.27
CA GLN A 357 -1.85 -27.87 18.73
C GLN A 357 -0.56 -28.44 19.34
N ASN A 358 -0.03 -29.54 18.79
CA ASN A 358 1.23 -30.12 19.26
C ASN A 358 2.43 -29.21 18.94
N ILE A 359 2.49 -28.62 17.72
CA ILE A 359 3.53 -27.63 17.37
C ILE A 359 3.46 -26.42 18.30
N GLU A 360 2.25 -25.89 18.56
CA GLU A 360 2.05 -24.75 19.47
C GLU A 360 2.48 -25.06 20.91
N SER A 361 2.22 -26.29 21.37
CA SER A 361 2.62 -26.77 22.70
C SER A 361 4.13 -26.95 22.83
N SER A 362 4.80 -27.48 21.80
CA SER A 362 6.26 -27.60 21.75
C SER A 362 6.98 -26.24 21.71
N ARG A 363 6.35 -25.22 21.12
CA ARG A 363 6.88 -23.85 21.08
C ARG A 363 6.82 -23.14 22.43
N LYS A 364 5.80 -23.40 23.27
CA LYS A 364 5.70 -22.84 24.63
C LYS A 364 6.79 -23.33 25.59
N HIS A 365 7.43 -24.46 25.27
CA HIS A 365 8.50 -25.07 26.09
C HIS A 365 9.91 -24.88 25.52
N SER A 366 10.09 -24.13 24.43
CA SER A 366 11.40 -23.84 23.86
C SER A 366 11.84 -22.43 24.27
N PRO A 367 12.90 -22.25 25.08
CA PRO A 367 13.46 -20.93 25.38
C PRO A 367 13.96 -20.29 24.08
N LEU A 368 13.77 -18.98 23.96
CA LEU A 368 14.33 -18.14 22.90
C LEU A 368 15.83 -18.46 22.71
N LEU A 369 16.18 -19.10 21.59
CA LEU A 369 17.56 -19.15 21.12
C LEU A 369 17.91 -17.77 20.57
N GLU A 370 18.40 -16.94 21.49
CA GLU A 370 19.04 -15.67 21.21
C GLU A 370 20.41 -15.90 20.56
N LYS A 371 20.76 -14.98 19.65
CA LYS A 371 22.11 -14.69 19.11
C LYS A 371 22.69 -15.66 18.09
N SER A 372 22.52 -15.33 16.82
CA SER A 372 23.60 -15.53 15.83
C SER A 372 23.51 -14.49 14.71
N SER A 373 24.61 -13.75 14.51
CA SER A 373 25.20 -13.12 13.28
C SER A 373 24.34 -12.59 12.11
N THR A 374 23.09 -13.01 11.94
CA THR A 374 22.13 -12.57 10.92
C THR A 374 21.57 -11.17 11.17
N THR A 375 21.34 -10.75 12.41
CA THR A 375 20.80 -9.41 12.72
C THR A 375 21.74 -8.29 12.24
N HIS A 376 23.05 -8.48 12.43
CA HIS A 376 24.07 -7.50 12.04
C HIS A 376 24.38 -7.53 10.53
N MET A 377 24.27 -8.71 9.88
CA MET A 377 24.39 -8.83 8.43
C MET A 377 23.18 -8.28 7.68
N PHE A 378 21.97 -8.39 8.25
CA PHE A 378 20.75 -7.88 7.63
C PHE A 378 20.61 -6.37 7.82
N SER A 379 20.94 -5.81 8.99
CA SER A 379 21.01 -4.36 9.21
C SER A 379 22.03 -3.70 8.26
N ARG A 380 23.27 -4.22 8.16
CA ARG A 380 24.24 -3.77 7.15
C ARG A 380 23.73 -3.92 5.72
N ARG A 381 23.02 -5.01 5.40
CA ARG A 381 22.43 -5.21 4.07
C ARG A 381 21.29 -4.24 3.80
N VAL A 382 20.50 -3.84 4.80
CA VAL A 382 19.42 -2.85 4.68
C VAL A 382 19.99 -1.43 4.53
N GLU A 383 21.08 -1.09 5.22
CA GLU A 383 21.81 0.18 5.02
C GLU A 383 22.50 0.24 3.65
N LEU A 384 23.22 -0.82 3.27
CA LEU A 384 23.79 -0.97 1.91
C LEU A 384 22.69 -0.96 0.85
N PHE A 385 21.53 -1.53 1.16
CA PHE A 385 20.36 -1.55 0.29
C PHE A 385 19.71 -0.16 0.18
N HIS A 386 19.57 0.61 1.26
CA HIS A 386 19.07 1.99 1.21
C HIS A 386 20.01 2.86 0.38
N SER A 387 21.32 2.69 0.56
CA SER A 387 22.36 3.37 -0.24
C SER A 387 22.31 2.97 -1.73
N ASN A 388 22.19 1.68 -2.03
CA ASN A 388 22.13 1.18 -3.41
C ASN A 388 20.78 1.47 -4.10
N PHE A 389 19.68 1.48 -3.36
CA PHE A 389 18.34 1.83 -3.83
C PHE A 389 18.25 3.31 -4.17
N LEU A 390 18.80 4.19 -3.32
CA LEU A 390 18.93 5.62 -3.63
C LEU A 390 19.83 5.83 -4.87
N ARG A 391 20.94 5.09 -5.00
CA ARG A 391 21.78 5.13 -6.21
C ARG A 391 21.05 4.67 -7.47
N LYS A 392 20.30 3.57 -7.42
CA LYS A 392 19.51 3.06 -8.56
C LYS A 392 18.37 4.00 -8.95
N LEU A 393 17.71 4.63 -7.99
CA LEU A 393 16.70 5.65 -8.28
C LEU A 393 17.32 6.85 -8.99
N VAL A 394 18.49 7.29 -8.55
CA VAL A 394 19.26 8.37 -9.21
C VAL A 394 19.71 7.94 -10.61
N GLU A 395 20.20 6.71 -10.81
CA GLU A 395 20.58 6.18 -12.13
C GLU A 395 19.40 6.07 -13.10
N ILE A 396 18.22 5.63 -12.64
CA ILE A 396 17.01 5.56 -13.46
C ILE A 396 16.55 6.97 -13.87
N GLU A 397 16.75 7.96 -13.00
CA GLU A 397 16.41 9.35 -13.26
C GLU A 397 17.43 10.05 -14.18
N LEU A 398 18.71 9.65 -14.11
CA LEU A 398 19.77 10.07 -15.04
C LEU A 398 19.62 9.42 -16.42
N ASN A 399 19.26 8.13 -16.48
CA ASN A 399 19.03 7.42 -17.75
C ASN A 399 17.76 7.89 -18.47
N LYS A 400 16.77 8.45 -17.75
CA LYS A 400 15.64 9.16 -18.36
C LYS A 400 16.03 10.52 -18.98
N LYS A 401 17.17 11.10 -18.57
CA LYS A 401 17.70 12.36 -19.11
C LYS A 401 18.82 12.16 -20.16
N GLY A 402 19.35 10.95 -20.31
CA GLY A 402 20.49 10.63 -21.17
C GLY A 402 20.12 9.90 -22.46
N SER A 403 19.45 10.57 -23.39
CA SER A 403 19.44 10.17 -24.80
C SER A 403 19.82 11.35 -25.70
N THR A 404 20.99 11.93 -25.43
CA THR A 404 21.81 12.67 -26.42
C THR A 404 23.13 13.05 -25.76
N LEU A 405 24.25 12.63 -26.38
CA LEU A 405 25.62 13.18 -26.36
C LEU A 405 26.74 12.15 -26.07
N VAL A 406 27.18 11.51 -27.15
CA VAL A 406 28.56 11.42 -27.67
C VAL A 406 29.74 11.57 -26.70
N SER A 407 30.55 10.50 -26.68
CA SER A 407 31.98 10.36 -26.37
C SER A 407 32.79 11.58 -25.88
N ARG A 408 33.55 11.39 -24.80
CA ARG A 408 35.00 11.65 -24.75
C ARG A 408 35.64 11.06 -23.48
N HIS A 409 36.61 10.17 -23.70
CA HIS A 409 37.62 9.75 -22.74
C HIS A 409 38.37 10.95 -22.13
N LYS A 410 38.70 10.90 -20.84
CA LYS A 410 40.06 11.17 -20.29
C LYS A 410 40.15 10.98 -18.77
N ASN A 411 41.09 10.10 -18.38
CA ASN A 411 42.01 10.11 -17.24
C ASN A 411 41.47 10.36 -15.82
N TRP A 412 41.39 9.26 -15.05
CA TRP A 412 41.34 9.27 -13.59
C TRP A 412 42.75 9.40 -13.01
N HIS A 413 43.01 10.48 -12.27
CA HIS A 413 44.06 10.56 -11.26
C HIS A 413 43.38 10.70 -9.90
N THR A 414 43.62 9.75 -9.01
CA THR A 414 43.30 9.84 -7.58
C THR A 414 44.33 10.70 -6.85
N PRO A 415 43.90 11.52 -5.87
CA PRO A 415 44.75 11.76 -4.71
C PRO A 415 44.01 11.49 -3.37
N SER A 416 44.59 10.54 -2.65
CA SER A 416 44.97 10.57 -1.22
C SER A 416 44.10 11.31 -0.21
N GLU A 417 43.67 10.53 0.78
CA GLU A 417 43.36 10.86 2.17
C GLU A 417 44.11 12.07 2.73
N LYS A 418 43.37 13.01 3.33
CA LYS A 418 43.87 13.85 4.42
C LYS A 418 42.87 13.86 5.57
N VAL A 419 43.32 13.24 6.64
CA VAL A 419 42.89 13.40 8.02
C VAL A 419 43.02 14.87 8.41
N TYR A 420 41.97 15.49 8.94
CA TYR A 420 42.10 16.58 9.90
C TYR A 420 41.05 16.47 11.01
N SER A 421 41.58 16.54 12.21
CA SER A 421 40.93 16.52 13.51
C SER A 421 40.32 17.88 13.88
N ASN A 422 39.21 17.80 14.61
CA ASN A 422 38.81 18.62 15.76
C ASN A 422 38.61 20.14 15.64
N ARG A 423 37.43 20.50 16.15
CA ARG A 423 37.09 21.60 17.07
C ARG A 423 36.65 22.95 16.51
N ASP A 424 35.56 23.37 17.16
CA ASP A 424 35.04 24.70 17.37
C ASP A 424 34.38 25.40 16.18
N LEU A 425 33.05 25.61 16.31
CA LEU A 425 32.47 26.95 16.46
C LEU A 425 30.97 26.86 16.82
N ASN A 426 30.67 27.29 18.04
CA ASN A 426 29.40 27.91 18.41
C ASN A 426 29.12 29.12 17.51
N SER A 427 27.84 29.40 17.23
CA SER A 427 27.20 30.73 17.34
C SER A 427 26.08 30.93 16.31
N GLN A 428 24.86 31.16 16.82
CA GLN A 428 23.83 32.11 16.38
C GLN A 428 23.50 32.18 14.87
N TYR A 429 22.28 31.78 14.49
CA TYR A 429 21.11 32.65 14.29
C TYR A 429 19.89 31.81 13.94
#